data_AF-A0A150TA21-F1
#
_entry.id   AF-A0A150TA21-F1
#
_cell.length_a   1.000
_cell.length_b   1.000
_cell.length_c   1.000
_cell.angle_alpha   90.00
_cell.angle_beta   90.00
_cell.angle_gamma   90.00
#
_symmetry.space_group_name_H-M   'P 1'
#
loop_
_entity.id
_entity.type
_entity.pdbx_description
1 polymer ?
#
loop_
_entity_poly.entity_id
_entity_poly.type
_entity_poly.pdbx_seq_one_letter_code
_entity_poly.pdbx_strand_id
1 'polypeptide(L)'
;MALAGGITVRIPHRAGYVHAEGGIFSPDGHCRAFDAKANGTIMGNGCGLVVLKPLDRALADGDHVRAVILGSATNNDGARKIGFTAPSEVGQAQAIVEALALARVEARSIQYIETHGTGTLLGDAIEIAALRRVFGRDASARRSCAIGSVKTGIGHLESAAGIAGFIKTVLALEHRQLPPSLNFESPNPSIDFANSPFYVNTSLKDWNAGSAPRRAGVSSFGIGGTNAHVVLEEAPAAKRVAAAPARAAELFVVSAKSAAALDAAAARLRDHLQARQELSLGDVAFSLATTRSPMEHRLAVAAPSREALQAALDAAAQGQTPPGAVRGRASTGGVPKVVFVFPGQGSQWAGMGQELLAEEPVFREALSACDRAIQAEAGWSLLAELAAEEATSQLGRIDVVQPVLFALSVALSALWRSWGVQPDAVVGHSMGEVAAAHVAGALSLEDAVAIICRRSRLLRRISGQGEMAVVELSLPEAEAALRGYEDRPWP
;
A
#
# COMPACT_ATOMS: atom_id res chain seq x y z
N MET A 1 -17.98 5.62 -0.20
CA MET A 1 -16.73 6.29 0.24
C MET A 1 -16.92 7.79 0.10
N ALA A 2 -16.32 8.60 0.95
CA ALA A 2 -16.37 10.07 0.88
C ALA A 2 -15.00 10.69 1.19
N LEU A 3 -14.68 11.80 0.54
CA LEU A 3 -13.59 12.68 0.97
C LEU A 3 -14.19 13.78 1.84
N ALA A 4 -13.68 13.93 3.06
CA ALA A 4 -14.15 14.94 4.01
C ALA A 4 -12.96 15.76 4.51
N GLY A 5 -13.12 17.08 4.61
CA GLY A 5 -12.02 17.94 4.98
C GLY A 5 -12.34 19.42 4.89
N GLY A 6 -11.29 20.24 4.98
CA GLY A 6 -11.40 21.69 4.93
C GLY A 6 -10.07 22.32 4.53
N ILE A 7 -10.17 23.49 3.91
CA ILE A 7 -9.02 24.28 3.45
C ILE A 7 -9.19 25.74 3.83
N THR A 8 -8.08 26.37 4.18
CA THR A 8 -7.98 27.82 4.29
C THR A 8 -6.60 28.24 3.81
N VAL A 9 -6.58 29.14 2.83
CA VAL A 9 -5.37 29.79 2.32
C VAL A 9 -5.66 31.27 2.19
N ARG A 10 -4.99 32.09 3.00
CA ARG A 10 -5.13 33.55 2.97
C ARG A 10 -4.17 34.14 1.94
N ILE A 11 -4.72 34.89 1.00
CA ILE A 11 -3.99 35.59 -0.06
C ILE A 11 -4.43 37.07 -0.04
N PRO A 12 -3.52 38.05 -0.12
CA PRO A 12 -2.07 37.91 -0.21
C PRO A 12 -1.44 37.50 1.13
N HIS A 13 -0.36 36.69 1.09
CA HIS A 13 0.39 36.26 2.30
C HIS A 13 1.06 37.42 3.07
N ARG A 14 1.00 38.65 2.56
CA ARG A 14 1.63 39.84 3.15
C ARG A 14 0.70 40.66 4.06
N ALA A 15 -0.54 40.23 4.30
CA ALA A 15 -1.34 40.82 5.36
C ALA A 15 -0.74 40.39 6.71
N GLY A 16 -0.04 41.30 7.36
CA GLY A 16 0.58 41.07 8.66
C GLY A 16 -0.46 40.75 9.73
N TYR A 17 0.04 40.18 10.82
CA TYR A 17 -0.70 39.96 12.04
C TYR A 17 -1.02 41.31 12.71
N VAL A 18 -2.28 41.75 12.71
CA VAL A 18 -2.69 43.03 13.32
C VAL A 18 -3.52 42.76 14.56
N HIS A 19 -2.93 42.97 15.73
CA HIS A 19 -3.64 43.00 16.99
C HIS A 19 -4.44 44.31 17.10
N ALA A 20 -5.68 44.20 17.58
CA ALA A 20 -6.50 45.33 18.02
C ALA A 20 -7.10 44.97 19.38
N GLU A 21 -7.14 45.96 20.28
CA GLU A 21 -7.74 45.78 21.61
C GLU A 21 -9.20 45.34 21.48
N GLY A 22 -9.59 44.30 22.22
CA GLY A 22 -10.91 43.66 22.11
C GLY A 22 -11.11 42.78 20.87
N GLY A 23 -10.08 42.60 20.04
CA GLY A 23 -10.08 41.69 18.90
C GLY A 23 -9.84 40.22 19.30
N ILE A 24 -9.89 39.32 18.31
CA ILE A 24 -9.66 37.88 18.51
C ILE A 24 -8.18 37.45 18.39
N PHE A 25 -7.31 38.37 18.00
CA PHE A 25 -5.90 38.11 17.75
C PHE A 25 -5.07 38.34 19.02
N SER A 26 -4.26 37.36 19.43
CA SER A 26 -3.25 37.47 20.50
C SER A 26 -2.12 38.50 20.26
N PRO A 27 -1.86 39.46 21.16
CA PRO A 27 -0.81 40.47 20.95
C PRO A 27 0.62 39.89 20.78
N ASP A 28 0.89 38.68 21.29
CA ASP A 28 2.21 38.04 21.28
C ASP A 28 2.38 36.97 20.18
N GLY A 29 1.36 36.75 19.34
CA GLY A 29 1.43 35.74 18.28
C GLY A 29 1.38 34.29 18.78
N HIS A 30 0.84 34.03 19.98
CA HIS A 30 0.61 32.67 20.49
C HIS A 30 -0.85 32.38 20.80
N CYS A 31 -1.29 31.15 20.51
CA CYS A 31 -2.56 30.61 21.02
C CYS A 31 -2.27 29.87 22.34
N ARG A 32 -2.81 30.39 23.46
CA ARG A 32 -2.57 29.87 24.82
C ARG A 32 -3.85 29.27 25.41
N ALA A 33 -4.35 28.21 24.78
CA ALA A 33 -5.61 27.59 25.19
C ALA A 33 -5.58 27.20 26.68
N PHE A 34 -6.57 27.70 27.43
CA PHE A 34 -6.83 27.46 28.86
C PHE A 34 -5.82 28.04 29.84
N ASP A 35 -4.81 28.78 29.39
CA ASP A 35 -3.80 29.40 30.24
C ASP A 35 -4.30 30.73 30.87
N ALA A 36 -3.75 31.13 32.01
CA ALA A 36 -4.03 32.41 32.65
C ALA A 36 -3.66 33.62 31.78
N LYS A 37 -2.70 33.46 30.86
CA LYS A 37 -2.27 34.47 29.88
C LYS A 37 -2.98 34.33 28.53
N ALA A 38 -4.06 33.54 28.44
CA ALA A 38 -4.89 33.45 27.25
C ALA A 38 -5.41 34.84 26.83
N ASN A 39 -4.99 35.32 25.65
CA ASN A 39 -5.35 36.66 25.17
C ASN A 39 -5.65 36.71 23.67
N GLY A 40 -6.14 35.61 23.10
CA GLY A 40 -6.52 35.51 21.69
C GLY A 40 -5.87 34.34 20.96
N THR A 41 -6.13 34.27 19.66
CA THR A 41 -5.60 33.23 18.77
C THR A 41 -4.60 33.82 17.77
N ILE A 42 -3.92 32.94 17.04
CA ILE A 42 -3.28 33.26 15.77
C ILE A 42 -4.00 32.57 14.63
N MET A 43 -3.89 33.14 13.43
CA MET A 43 -4.46 32.54 12.22
C MET A 43 -3.40 31.82 11.43
N GLY A 44 -3.75 30.66 10.90
CA GLY A 44 -2.87 29.86 10.05
C GLY A 44 -3.51 29.51 8.71
N ASN A 45 -2.73 28.85 7.87
CA ASN A 45 -3.15 28.27 6.60
C ASN A 45 -3.03 26.76 6.69
N GLY A 46 -3.95 26.03 6.06
CA GLY A 46 -3.87 24.58 6.04
C GLY A 46 -4.95 23.94 5.19
N CYS A 47 -4.68 22.70 4.82
CA CYS A 47 -5.58 21.81 4.11
C CYS A 47 -5.49 20.43 4.76
N GLY A 48 -6.63 19.85 5.12
CA GLY A 48 -6.70 18.50 5.67
C GLY A 48 -7.85 17.76 5.01
N LEU A 49 -7.61 16.49 4.68
CA LEU A 49 -8.57 15.60 4.06
C LEU A 49 -8.46 14.21 4.68
N VAL A 50 -9.59 13.55 4.85
CA VAL A 50 -9.70 12.14 5.24
C VAL A 50 -10.61 11.39 4.27
N VAL A 51 -10.35 10.10 4.13
CA VAL A 51 -11.21 9.17 3.39
C VAL A 51 -12.12 8.47 4.39
N LEU A 52 -13.43 8.57 4.18
CA LEU A 52 -14.44 7.94 5.01
C LEU A 52 -15.13 6.80 4.25
N LYS A 53 -15.37 5.71 4.97
CA LYS A 53 -16.07 4.53 4.48
C LYS A 53 -16.86 3.89 5.63
N PRO A 54 -18.06 3.34 5.38
CA PRO A 54 -18.74 2.50 6.38
C PRO A 54 -17.79 1.41 6.90
N LEU A 55 -17.75 1.21 8.22
CA LEU A 55 -16.77 0.34 8.86
C LEU A 55 -16.87 -1.12 8.38
N ASP A 56 -18.09 -1.63 8.24
CA ASP A 56 -18.38 -2.96 7.69
C ASP A 56 -17.76 -3.15 6.30
N ARG A 57 -17.86 -2.14 5.44
CA ARG A 57 -17.26 -2.13 4.09
C ARG A 57 -15.75 -1.94 4.10
N ALA A 58 -15.21 -1.17 5.04
CA ALA A 58 -13.77 -1.05 5.21
C ALA A 58 -13.15 -2.39 5.61
N LEU A 59 -13.77 -3.09 6.57
CA LEU A 59 -13.34 -4.40 7.02
C LEU A 59 -13.50 -5.48 5.94
N ALA A 60 -14.62 -5.47 5.20
CA ALA A 60 -14.85 -6.43 4.12
C ALA A 60 -13.83 -6.30 2.98
N ASP A 61 -13.43 -5.06 2.66
CA ASP A 61 -12.46 -4.81 1.58
C ASP A 61 -11.00 -4.90 2.08
N GLY A 62 -10.77 -5.15 3.37
CA GLY A 62 -9.43 -5.27 3.95
C GLY A 62 -8.70 -3.93 4.13
N ASP A 63 -9.42 -2.81 4.22
CA ASP A 63 -8.84 -1.48 4.40
C ASP A 63 -8.18 -1.33 5.77
N HIS A 64 -7.11 -0.54 5.83
CA HIS A 64 -6.51 -0.14 7.10
C HIS A 64 -7.35 0.96 7.78
N VAL A 65 -8.15 0.57 8.76
CA VAL A 65 -8.97 1.48 9.58
C VAL A 65 -8.06 2.19 10.60
N ARG A 66 -8.00 3.53 10.56
CA ARG A 66 -7.18 4.33 11.51
C ARG A 66 -7.94 4.72 12.78
N ALA A 67 -9.23 5.00 12.65
CA ALA A 67 -10.16 5.29 13.75
C ALA A 67 -11.60 5.12 13.25
N VAL A 68 -12.56 5.10 14.17
CA VAL A 68 -13.99 5.00 13.88
C VAL A 68 -14.71 6.27 14.34
N ILE A 69 -15.54 6.86 13.47
CA ILE A 69 -16.50 7.90 13.87
C ILE A 69 -17.72 7.17 14.43
N LEU A 70 -17.96 7.29 15.74
CA LEU A 70 -19.13 6.69 16.38
C LEU A 70 -20.38 7.54 16.18
N GLY A 71 -20.23 8.86 16.21
CA GLY A 71 -21.32 9.80 16.03
C GLY A 71 -20.82 11.23 15.93
N SER A 72 -21.62 12.09 15.33
CA SER A 72 -21.37 13.52 15.24
C SER A 72 -22.67 14.30 15.28
N ALA A 73 -22.62 15.53 15.78
CA ALA A 73 -23.76 16.43 15.80
C ALA A 73 -23.34 17.85 15.49
N THR A 74 -24.28 18.61 14.93
CA THR A 74 -24.14 20.04 14.67
C THR A 74 -25.39 20.78 15.11
N ASN A 75 -25.24 21.96 15.72
CA ASN A 75 -26.36 22.82 16.08
C ASN A 75 -26.01 24.30 15.90
N ASN A 76 -26.87 25.20 16.39
CA ASN A 76 -26.58 26.63 16.44
C ASN A 76 -26.96 27.24 17.80
N ASP A 77 -26.14 28.17 18.29
CA ASP A 77 -26.33 28.90 19.55
C ASP A 77 -27.63 29.72 19.60
N GLY A 78 -28.20 30.04 18.43
CA GLY A 78 -29.48 30.72 18.29
C GLY A 78 -29.46 32.18 18.74
N ALA A 79 -30.65 32.78 18.84
CA ALA A 79 -30.82 34.22 19.10
C ALA A 79 -30.61 34.63 20.57
N ARG A 80 -30.44 33.68 21.50
CA ARG A 80 -30.36 33.95 22.95
C ARG A 80 -28.95 34.29 23.44
N LYS A 81 -27.95 34.30 22.55
CA LYS A 81 -26.57 34.69 22.88
C LYS A 81 -26.42 36.21 22.99
N ILE A 82 -25.49 36.65 23.84
CA ILE A 82 -25.27 38.06 24.21
C ILE A 82 -24.85 38.93 23.01
N GLY A 83 -24.27 38.32 21.97
CA GLY A 83 -23.92 39.00 20.72
C GLY A 83 -23.65 38.00 19.61
N PHE A 84 -23.55 38.49 18.36
CA PHE A 84 -23.36 37.63 17.19
C PHE A 84 -22.13 36.71 17.30
N THR A 85 -21.03 37.24 17.83
CA THR A 85 -19.74 36.53 17.97
C THR A 85 -19.56 35.82 19.31
N ALA A 86 -20.51 36.00 20.25
CA ALA A 86 -20.39 35.44 21.60
C ALA A 86 -20.74 33.94 21.60
N PRO A 87 -19.90 33.06 22.16
CA PRO A 87 -20.22 31.64 22.25
C PRO A 87 -21.32 31.36 23.28
N SER A 88 -22.04 30.24 23.13
CA SER A 88 -23.06 29.78 24.09
C SER A 88 -22.67 28.49 24.80
N GLU A 89 -22.56 28.52 26.13
CA GLU A 89 -22.33 27.33 26.95
C GLU A 89 -23.40 26.25 26.68
N VAL A 90 -24.67 26.65 26.62
CA VAL A 90 -25.80 25.74 26.40
C VAL A 90 -25.77 25.14 25.00
N GLY A 91 -25.46 25.97 23.98
CA GLY A 91 -25.37 25.52 22.59
C GLY A 91 -24.26 24.48 22.40
N GLN A 92 -23.07 24.75 22.95
CA GLN A 92 -21.95 23.81 22.92
C GLN A 92 -22.28 22.51 23.67
N ALA A 93 -22.83 22.60 24.89
CA ALA A 93 -23.21 21.42 25.66
C ALA A 93 -24.25 20.55 24.94
N GLN A 94 -25.23 21.17 24.27
CA GLN A 94 -26.24 20.44 23.50
C GLN A 94 -25.64 19.70 22.31
N ALA A 95 -24.71 20.31 21.55
CA ALA A 95 -24.04 19.65 20.44
C ALA A 95 -23.24 18.42 20.92
N ILE A 96 -22.56 18.54 22.07
CA ILE A 96 -21.81 17.45 22.68
C ILE A 96 -22.76 16.33 23.14
N VAL A 97 -23.86 16.65 23.82
CA VAL A 97 -24.86 15.66 24.27
C VAL A 97 -25.45 14.89 23.10
N GLU A 98 -25.81 15.59 22.02
CA GLU A 98 -26.38 14.98 20.83
C GLU A 98 -25.38 14.06 20.12
N ALA A 99 -24.12 14.49 19.98
CA ALA A 99 -23.06 13.66 19.40
C ALA A 99 -22.81 12.38 20.23
N LEU A 100 -22.78 12.49 21.57
CA LEU A 100 -22.67 11.32 22.47
C LEU A 100 -23.87 10.39 22.35
N ALA A 101 -25.09 10.93 22.25
CA ALA A 101 -26.31 10.15 22.07
C ALA A 101 -26.33 9.39 20.73
N LEU A 102 -25.92 10.05 19.64
CA LEU A 102 -25.78 9.43 18.32
C LEU A 102 -24.67 8.38 18.31
N ALA A 103 -23.57 8.64 18.99
CA ALA A 103 -22.48 7.68 19.20
C ALA A 103 -22.86 6.51 20.12
N ARG A 104 -23.97 6.63 20.87
CA ARG A 104 -24.43 5.66 21.87
C ARG A 104 -23.36 5.33 22.92
N VAL A 105 -22.62 6.35 23.35
CA VAL A 105 -21.59 6.22 24.39
C VAL A 105 -21.86 7.19 25.54
N GLU A 106 -21.43 6.79 26.73
CA GLU A 106 -21.54 7.64 27.91
C GLU A 106 -20.38 8.64 27.96
N ALA A 107 -20.65 9.84 28.47
CA ALA A 107 -19.66 10.91 28.64
C ALA A 107 -18.42 10.42 29.41
N ARG A 108 -18.59 9.63 30.48
CA ARG A 108 -17.47 9.08 31.27
C ARG A 108 -16.51 8.18 30.49
N SER A 109 -16.93 7.68 29.32
CA SER A 109 -16.08 6.82 28.48
C SER A 109 -15.13 7.59 27.57
N ILE A 110 -15.29 8.91 27.44
CA ILE A 110 -14.36 9.77 26.69
C ILE A 110 -13.17 10.10 27.59
N GLN A 111 -11.95 9.85 27.10
CA GLN A 111 -10.73 10.12 27.88
C GLN A 111 -9.91 11.29 27.33
N TYR A 112 -10.22 11.77 26.13
CA TYR A 112 -9.57 12.92 25.53
C TYR A 112 -10.56 13.82 24.79
N ILE A 113 -10.38 15.13 24.88
CA ILE A 113 -11.12 16.08 24.05
C ILE A 113 -10.13 17.01 23.34
N GLU A 114 -10.14 16.93 22.02
CA GLU A 114 -9.59 17.96 21.17
C GLU A 114 -10.60 19.10 21.10
N THR A 115 -10.30 20.14 21.87
CA THR A 115 -11.16 21.30 22.07
C THR A 115 -11.13 22.24 20.87
N HIS A 116 -12.12 23.13 20.78
CA HIS A 116 -12.03 24.29 19.92
C HIS A 116 -10.88 25.20 20.39
N GLY A 117 -10.74 25.45 21.70
CA GLY A 117 -9.54 25.91 22.37
C GLY A 117 -8.76 26.99 21.62
N THR A 118 -9.35 28.19 21.53
CA THR A 118 -8.79 29.31 20.75
C THR A 118 -7.84 30.18 21.54
N GLY A 119 -7.65 29.93 22.84
CA GLY A 119 -6.80 30.79 23.66
C GLY A 119 -7.45 32.14 23.97
N THR A 120 -8.78 32.24 23.81
CA THR A 120 -9.53 33.43 24.21
C THR A 120 -9.98 33.26 25.66
N LEU A 121 -9.71 34.25 26.52
CA LEU A 121 -9.94 34.12 27.96
C LEU A 121 -11.39 33.71 28.30
N LEU A 122 -12.37 34.34 27.65
CA LEU A 122 -13.80 34.05 27.84
C LEU A 122 -14.24 32.77 27.11
N GLY A 123 -13.77 32.55 25.87
CA GLY A 123 -14.18 31.40 25.06
C GLY A 123 -13.72 30.08 25.66
N ASP A 124 -12.48 30.04 26.16
CA ASP A 124 -11.91 28.86 26.82
C ASP A 124 -12.69 28.52 28.11
N ALA A 125 -13.11 29.52 28.89
CA ALA A 125 -13.92 29.30 30.09
C ALA A 125 -15.33 28.78 29.77
N ILE A 126 -15.98 29.32 28.74
CA ILE A 126 -17.29 28.87 28.26
C ILE A 126 -17.22 27.43 27.73
N GLU A 127 -16.17 27.08 27.00
CA GLU A 127 -15.98 25.72 26.49
C GLU A 127 -15.84 24.70 27.62
N ILE A 128 -15.03 25.00 28.65
CA ILE A 128 -14.92 24.09 29.80
C ILE A 128 -16.21 24.04 30.62
N ALA A 129 -16.94 25.15 30.76
CA ALA A 129 -18.25 25.14 31.43
C ALA A 129 -19.25 24.22 30.69
N ALA A 130 -19.32 24.32 29.36
CA ALA A 130 -20.16 23.48 28.52
C ALA A 130 -19.80 22.00 28.67
N LEU A 131 -18.50 21.68 28.66
CA LEU A 131 -18.00 20.34 28.92
C LEU A 131 -18.37 19.85 30.33
N ARG A 132 -18.19 20.66 31.38
CA ARG A 132 -18.58 20.28 32.74
C ARG A 132 -20.07 20.00 32.88
N ARG A 133 -20.94 20.69 32.13
CA ARG A 133 -22.38 20.42 32.12
C ARG A 133 -22.71 19.01 31.62
N VAL A 134 -21.89 18.47 30.72
CA VAL A 134 -22.09 17.14 30.13
C VAL A 134 -21.36 16.05 30.93
N PHE A 135 -20.11 16.30 31.32
CA PHE A 135 -19.22 15.30 31.93
C PHE A 135 -19.17 15.36 33.47
N GLY A 136 -19.55 16.48 34.08
CA GLY A 136 -19.35 16.78 35.50
C GLY A 136 -20.38 16.20 36.47
N ARG A 137 -21.22 15.24 36.04
CA ARG A 137 -22.21 14.59 36.91
C ARG A 137 -21.60 13.53 37.85
N ASP A 138 -20.34 13.16 37.63
CA ASP A 138 -19.63 12.16 38.43
C ASP A 138 -18.44 12.79 39.17
N ALA A 139 -18.59 12.98 40.48
CA ALA A 139 -17.57 13.59 41.34
C ALA A 139 -16.33 12.69 41.53
N SER A 140 -16.40 11.40 41.18
CA SER A 140 -15.28 10.45 41.30
C SER A 140 -14.30 10.54 40.12
N ALA A 141 -14.69 11.17 39.02
CA ALA A 141 -13.93 11.21 37.75
C ALA A 141 -12.87 12.33 37.68
N ARG A 142 -12.28 12.76 38.82
CA ARG A 142 -11.29 13.86 38.81
C ARG A 142 -10.10 13.50 37.92
N ARG A 143 -9.71 14.44 37.04
CA ARG A 143 -8.60 14.28 36.08
C ARG A 143 -8.68 13.00 35.23
N SER A 144 -9.89 12.54 34.90
CA SER A 144 -10.09 11.35 34.06
C SER A 144 -10.05 11.65 32.55
N CYS A 145 -10.20 12.92 32.15
CA CYS A 145 -10.23 13.31 30.74
C CYS A 145 -9.18 14.37 30.43
N ALA A 146 -8.23 14.04 29.57
CA ALA A 146 -7.29 15.01 29.04
C ALA A 146 -7.99 15.97 28.07
N ILE A 147 -7.53 17.22 28.03
CA ILE A 147 -7.92 18.18 27.00
C ILE A 147 -6.68 18.79 26.34
N GLY A 148 -6.85 19.22 25.09
CA GLY A 148 -5.84 19.96 24.36
C GLY A 148 -6.41 20.65 23.13
N SER A 149 -5.58 21.46 22.47
CA SER A 149 -5.92 22.13 21.20
C SER A 149 -4.72 22.13 20.27
N VAL A 150 -4.91 21.72 19.01
CA VAL A 150 -3.89 21.76 17.96
C VAL A 150 -3.50 23.20 17.63
N LYS A 151 -4.37 24.17 17.94
CA LYS A 151 -4.16 25.59 17.65
C LYS A 151 -2.97 26.17 18.41
N THR A 152 -2.59 25.57 19.55
CA THR A 152 -1.39 25.99 20.28
C THR A 152 -0.09 25.74 19.51
N GLY A 153 -0.10 24.81 18.54
CA GLY A 153 1.06 24.48 17.70
C GLY A 153 1.02 25.10 16.31
N ILE A 154 -0.14 25.08 15.64
CA ILE A 154 -0.27 25.48 14.22
C ILE A 154 -1.21 26.67 13.99
N GLY A 155 -1.77 27.24 15.07
CA GLY A 155 -2.76 28.31 14.98
C GLY A 155 -4.16 27.87 14.56
N HIS A 156 -5.04 28.84 14.42
CA HIS A 156 -6.43 28.65 13.98
C HIS A 156 -6.51 28.63 12.46
N LEU A 157 -6.76 27.44 11.89
CA LEU A 157 -6.81 27.22 10.44
C LEU A 157 -8.19 27.46 9.81
N GLU A 158 -9.04 28.24 10.45
CA GLU A 158 -10.42 28.57 10.05
C GLU A 158 -11.22 27.33 9.61
N SER A 159 -11.61 27.27 8.34
CA SER A 159 -12.39 26.17 7.77
C SER A 159 -11.65 24.83 7.83
N ALA A 160 -10.31 24.85 7.96
CA ALA A 160 -9.48 23.66 8.17
C ALA A 160 -9.21 23.34 9.65
N ALA A 161 -9.68 24.15 10.61
CA ALA A 161 -9.37 23.97 12.02
C ALA A 161 -9.94 22.65 12.60
N GLY A 162 -11.19 22.34 12.26
CA GLY A 162 -11.85 21.10 12.73
C GLY A 162 -11.15 19.84 12.21
N ILE A 163 -10.80 19.81 10.91
CA ILE A 163 -10.11 18.65 10.32
C ILE A 163 -8.68 18.49 10.84
N ALA A 164 -7.99 19.58 11.19
CA ALA A 164 -6.68 19.50 11.83
C ALA A 164 -6.76 18.87 13.23
N GLY A 165 -7.74 19.29 14.04
CA GLY A 165 -8.01 18.67 15.34
C GLY A 165 -8.43 17.20 15.21
N PHE A 166 -9.25 16.88 14.20
CA PHE A 166 -9.64 15.51 13.87
C PHE A 166 -8.41 14.65 13.55
N ILE A 167 -7.52 15.11 12.65
CA ILE A 167 -6.32 14.36 12.25
C ILE A 167 -5.39 14.15 13.45
N LYS A 168 -5.14 15.18 14.26
CA LYS A 168 -4.37 15.05 15.51
C LYS A 168 -4.96 13.98 16.42
N THR A 169 -6.27 13.95 16.57
CA THR A 169 -6.97 13.01 17.43
C THR A 169 -6.90 11.58 16.89
N VAL A 170 -7.05 11.39 15.58
CA VAL A 170 -6.86 10.08 14.94
C VAL A 170 -5.43 9.58 15.13
N LEU A 171 -4.43 10.44 14.95
CA LEU A 171 -3.03 10.09 15.21
C LEU A 171 -2.78 9.75 16.68
N ALA A 172 -3.41 10.47 17.61
CA ALA A 172 -3.33 10.17 19.05
C ALA A 172 -3.92 8.79 19.39
N LEU A 173 -5.04 8.41 18.76
CA LEU A 173 -5.63 7.08 18.89
C LEU A 173 -4.72 5.99 18.30
N GLU A 174 -4.21 6.22 17.09
CA GLU A 174 -3.35 5.28 16.35
C GLU A 174 -2.02 5.01 17.08
N HIS A 175 -1.34 6.08 17.51
CA HIS A 175 -0.11 5.99 18.29
C HIS A 175 -0.34 5.66 19.76
N ARG A 176 -1.60 5.64 20.21
CA ARG A 176 -1.99 5.41 21.62
C ARG A 176 -1.26 6.36 22.57
N GLN A 177 -1.12 7.63 22.16
CA GLN A 177 -0.39 8.65 22.89
C GLN A 177 -1.11 9.99 22.84
N LEU A 178 -1.07 10.73 23.95
CA LEU A 178 -1.63 12.08 24.07
C LEU A 178 -0.51 13.10 23.85
N PRO A 179 -0.52 13.87 22.74
CA PRO A 179 0.46 14.92 22.50
C PRO A 179 0.24 16.12 23.45
N PRO A 180 1.29 16.92 23.73
CA PRO A 180 1.16 18.11 24.56
C PRO A 180 0.33 19.20 23.87
N SER A 181 -0.51 19.88 24.64
CA SER A 181 -1.03 21.21 24.35
C SER A 181 0.04 22.21 24.79
N LEU A 182 0.49 23.05 23.85
CA LEU A 182 1.61 23.97 24.07
C LEU A 182 1.12 25.25 24.77
N ASN A 183 2.08 26.07 25.23
CA ASN A 183 1.84 27.41 25.76
C ASN A 183 0.96 27.47 27.02
N PHE A 184 0.94 26.41 27.83
CA PHE A 184 0.22 26.33 29.10
C PHE A 184 1.20 26.26 30.27
N GLU A 185 1.21 27.30 31.10
CA GLU A 185 2.01 27.45 32.33
C GLU A 185 1.12 27.34 33.58
N SER A 186 -0.03 28.03 33.58
CA SER A 186 -0.94 28.09 34.73
C SER A 186 -2.39 28.20 34.28
N PRO A 187 -3.35 27.56 34.97
CA PRO A 187 -4.74 27.54 34.51
C PRO A 187 -5.38 28.92 34.57
N ASN A 188 -6.23 29.23 33.58
CA ASN A 188 -7.13 30.38 33.63
C ASN A 188 -7.98 30.34 34.92
N PRO A 189 -7.94 31.38 35.77
CA PRO A 189 -8.64 31.38 37.06
C PRO A 189 -10.16 31.33 36.93
N SER A 190 -10.71 31.64 35.75
CA SER A 190 -12.14 31.49 35.44
C SER A 190 -12.55 30.04 35.19
N ILE A 191 -11.59 29.10 35.16
CA ILE A 191 -11.80 27.68 34.90
C ILE A 191 -11.51 26.87 36.17
N ASP A 192 -12.56 26.32 36.76
CA ASP A 192 -12.46 25.44 37.92
C ASP A 192 -12.10 24.00 37.48
N PHE A 193 -10.82 23.82 37.13
CA PHE A 193 -10.26 22.50 36.82
C PHE A 193 -10.26 21.57 38.03
N ALA A 194 -10.08 22.11 39.24
CA ALA A 194 -9.97 21.34 40.48
C ALA A 194 -11.23 20.50 40.74
N ASN A 195 -12.42 21.04 40.42
CA ASN A 195 -13.69 20.32 40.52
C ASN A 195 -14.25 19.94 39.14
N SER A 196 -13.37 19.55 38.22
CA SER A 196 -13.74 19.03 36.90
C SER A 196 -13.03 17.70 36.61
N PRO A 197 -13.56 16.88 35.69
CA PRO A 197 -12.84 15.70 35.22
C PRO A 197 -11.67 16.05 34.29
N PHE A 198 -11.54 17.32 33.90
CA PHE A 198 -10.63 17.77 32.85
C PHE A 198 -9.27 18.20 33.38
N TYR A 199 -8.24 17.97 32.59
CA TYR A 199 -6.91 18.55 32.79
C TYR A 199 -6.23 18.82 31.45
N VAL A 200 -5.46 19.90 31.36
CA VAL A 200 -4.66 20.19 30.17
C VAL A 200 -3.47 19.23 30.09
N ASN A 201 -3.33 18.52 28.98
CA ASN A 201 -2.18 17.64 28.78
C ASN A 201 -0.97 18.43 28.28
N THR A 202 0.08 18.56 29.11
CA THR A 202 1.25 19.42 28.83
C THR A 202 2.51 18.68 28.40
N SER A 203 2.50 17.35 28.39
CA SER A 203 3.62 16.52 27.95
C SER A 203 3.11 15.34 27.11
N LEU A 204 3.98 14.76 26.27
CA LEU A 204 3.66 13.50 25.60
C LEU A 204 3.46 12.41 26.67
N LYS A 205 2.36 11.67 26.57
CA LYS A 205 2.02 10.58 27.50
C LYS A 205 1.40 9.41 26.78
N ASP A 206 1.66 8.21 27.27
CA ASP A 206 0.93 7.03 26.81
C ASP A 206 -0.54 7.14 27.21
N TRP A 207 -1.42 6.84 26.25
CA TRP A 207 -2.86 6.87 26.45
C TRP A 207 -3.32 5.48 26.89
N ASN A 208 -3.37 5.25 28.21
CA ASN A 208 -3.82 3.99 28.78
C ASN A 208 -5.34 4.01 28.99
N ALA A 209 -6.10 3.27 28.18
CA ALA A 209 -7.57 3.17 28.30
C ALA A 209 -8.06 1.99 29.17
N GLY A 210 -7.14 1.22 29.77
CA GLY A 210 -7.50 0.06 30.59
C GLY A 210 -8.22 -1.00 29.77
N SER A 211 -9.39 -1.45 30.25
CA SER A 211 -10.27 -2.41 29.56
C SER A 211 -11.29 -1.77 28.61
N ALA A 212 -11.39 -0.43 28.60
CA ALA A 212 -12.29 0.30 27.71
C ALA A 212 -11.57 0.68 26.41
N PRO A 213 -12.28 0.82 25.28
CA PRO A 213 -11.68 1.38 24.07
C PRO A 213 -11.29 2.84 24.28
N ARG A 214 -10.21 3.27 23.63
CA ARG A 214 -9.82 4.69 23.59
C ARG A 214 -10.87 5.48 22.83
N ARG A 215 -11.39 6.53 23.45
CA ARG A 215 -12.39 7.42 22.86
C ARG A 215 -12.04 8.88 23.06
N ALA A 216 -12.27 9.67 22.02
CA ALA A 216 -12.09 11.11 22.04
C ALA A 216 -13.27 11.89 21.48
N GLY A 217 -13.46 13.10 21.98
CA GLY A 217 -14.29 14.13 21.36
C GLY A 217 -13.43 15.11 20.55
N VAL A 218 -13.98 15.64 19.45
CA VAL A 218 -13.40 16.75 18.69
C VAL A 218 -14.44 17.85 18.55
N SER A 219 -14.16 19.03 19.08
CA SER A 219 -15.06 20.19 19.09
C SER A 219 -14.61 21.27 18.12
N SER A 220 -15.56 21.90 17.43
CA SER A 220 -15.33 23.11 16.64
C SER A 220 -16.54 24.03 16.70
N PHE A 221 -16.32 25.28 17.15
CA PHE A 221 -17.39 26.25 17.37
C PHE A 221 -17.18 27.46 16.47
N GLY A 222 -18.08 27.65 15.50
CA GLY A 222 -17.98 28.73 14.53
C GLY A 222 -18.38 30.06 15.16
N ILE A 223 -17.73 31.15 14.72
CA ILE A 223 -18.02 32.51 15.22
C ILE A 223 -19.50 32.92 15.01
N GLY A 224 -20.17 32.37 14.00
CA GLY A 224 -21.61 32.56 13.77
C GLY A 224 -22.53 31.80 14.74
N GLY A 225 -21.97 31.00 15.64
CA GLY A 225 -22.68 30.17 16.62
C GLY A 225 -23.01 28.74 16.15
N THR A 226 -22.58 28.33 14.94
CA THR A 226 -22.74 26.94 14.50
C THR A 226 -21.69 26.07 15.16
N ASN A 227 -22.13 25.08 15.94
CA ASN A 227 -21.25 24.18 16.68
C ASN A 227 -21.22 22.81 16.00
N ALA A 228 -20.07 22.14 16.12
CA ALA A 228 -19.90 20.76 15.71
C ALA A 228 -19.14 19.99 16.79
N HIS A 229 -19.57 18.75 17.04
CA HIS A 229 -18.84 17.80 17.88
C HIS A 229 -18.82 16.42 17.22
N VAL A 230 -17.67 15.75 17.26
CA VAL A 230 -17.48 14.40 16.70
C VAL A 230 -16.90 13.49 17.78
N VAL A 231 -17.45 12.28 17.91
CA VAL A 231 -16.96 11.24 18.80
C VAL A 231 -16.20 10.19 17.99
N LEU A 232 -14.94 9.96 18.38
CA LEU A 232 -14.02 9.01 17.78
C LEU A 232 -13.71 7.86 18.74
N GLU A 233 -13.49 6.67 18.18
CA GLU A 233 -12.98 5.49 18.86
C GLU A 233 -11.76 4.93 18.13
N GLU A 234 -10.83 4.29 18.86
CA GLU A 234 -9.71 3.58 18.23
C GLU A 234 -10.19 2.51 17.26
N ALA A 235 -9.36 2.22 16.25
CA ALA A 235 -9.67 1.18 15.28
C ALA A 235 -9.82 -0.20 15.96
N PRO A 236 -10.71 -1.07 15.46
CA PRO A 236 -10.76 -2.46 15.89
C PRO A 236 -9.40 -3.13 15.74
N ALA A 237 -9.09 -4.09 16.62
CA ALA A 237 -7.84 -4.83 16.54
C ALA A 237 -7.70 -5.50 15.16
N ALA A 238 -6.61 -5.19 14.46
CA ALA A 238 -6.32 -5.80 13.16
C ALA A 238 -6.12 -7.30 13.34
N LYS A 239 -6.81 -8.11 12.51
CA LYS A 239 -6.52 -9.55 12.43
C LYS A 239 -5.15 -9.71 11.79
N ARG A 240 -4.18 -10.21 12.56
CA ARG A 240 -2.85 -10.50 12.02
C ARG A 240 -2.95 -11.72 11.11
N VAL A 241 -2.77 -11.51 9.81
CA VAL A 241 -2.62 -12.61 8.85
C VAL A 241 -1.21 -13.18 9.00
N ALA A 242 -1.06 -14.50 8.87
CA ALA A 242 0.25 -15.13 8.86
C ALA A 242 1.08 -14.59 7.69
N ALA A 243 2.38 -14.38 7.92
CA ALA A 243 3.28 -13.97 6.85
C ALA A 243 3.30 -15.03 5.75
N ALA A 244 3.27 -14.59 4.49
CA ALA A 244 3.54 -15.48 3.37
C ALA A 244 4.96 -16.06 3.49
N PRO A 245 5.19 -17.29 2.98
CA PRO A 245 6.54 -17.83 2.91
C PRO A 245 7.45 -16.91 2.10
N ALA A 246 8.72 -16.81 2.51
CA ALA A 246 9.72 -16.05 1.80
C ALA A 246 9.96 -16.64 0.40
N ARG A 247 10.11 -15.77 -0.59
CA ARG A 247 10.45 -16.12 -1.97
C ARG A 247 11.94 -15.88 -2.21
N ALA A 248 12.53 -16.55 -3.19
CA ALA A 248 13.92 -16.30 -3.59
C ALA A 248 14.14 -14.86 -4.07
N ALA A 249 13.13 -14.25 -4.70
CA ALA A 249 13.13 -12.84 -5.04
C ALA A 249 11.71 -12.25 -5.06
N GLU A 250 11.62 -10.96 -4.75
CA GLU A 250 10.38 -10.19 -4.87
C GLU A 250 10.49 -9.21 -6.05
N LEU A 251 9.37 -8.99 -6.74
CA LEU A 251 9.28 -8.06 -7.87
C LEU A 251 8.70 -6.71 -7.41
N PHE A 252 9.54 -5.69 -7.38
CA PHE A 252 9.16 -4.33 -7.01
C PHE A 252 8.86 -3.50 -8.25
N VAL A 253 7.69 -2.90 -8.31
CA VAL A 253 7.26 -2.06 -9.44
C VAL A 253 7.06 -0.62 -9.00
N VAL A 254 7.66 0.32 -9.72
CA VAL A 254 7.48 1.75 -9.51
C VAL A 254 7.09 2.37 -10.84
N SER A 255 6.13 3.30 -10.81
CA SER A 255 5.76 4.03 -12.02
C SER A 255 5.48 5.50 -11.75
N ALA A 256 5.69 6.32 -12.77
CA ALA A 256 5.43 7.76 -12.74
C ALA A 256 5.01 8.31 -14.12
N LYS A 257 4.51 9.54 -14.13
CA LYS A 257 4.11 10.25 -15.36
C LYS A 257 5.29 10.82 -16.16
N SER A 258 6.49 10.83 -15.60
CA SER A 258 7.71 11.30 -16.27
C SER A 258 8.93 10.54 -15.75
N ALA A 259 10.02 10.55 -16.51
CA ALA A 259 11.28 9.92 -16.11
C ALA A 259 11.83 10.52 -14.79
N ALA A 260 11.88 11.84 -14.67
CA ALA A 260 12.34 12.50 -13.44
C ALA A 260 11.45 12.17 -12.22
N ALA A 261 10.14 12.02 -12.41
CA ALA A 261 9.24 11.62 -11.34
C ALA A 261 9.41 10.14 -10.95
N LEU A 262 9.85 9.29 -11.88
CA LEU A 262 10.20 7.88 -11.62
C LEU A 262 11.47 7.81 -10.77
N ASP A 263 12.50 8.58 -11.11
CA ASP A 263 13.75 8.67 -10.33
C ASP A 263 13.46 9.16 -8.90
N ALA A 264 12.66 10.22 -8.76
CA ALA A 264 12.22 10.70 -7.46
C ALA A 264 11.35 9.70 -6.69
N ALA A 265 10.57 8.87 -7.39
CA ALA A 265 9.78 7.81 -6.75
C ALA A 265 10.66 6.67 -6.23
N ALA A 266 11.70 6.29 -6.98
CA ALA A 266 12.70 5.33 -6.52
C ALA A 266 13.43 5.84 -5.26
N ALA A 267 13.85 7.11 -5.26
CA ALA A 267 14.47 7.76 -4.09
C ALA A 267 13.55 7.73 -2.86
N ARG A 268 12.27 8.11 -3.01
CA ARG A 268 11.30 8.06 -1.90
C ARG A 268 11.07 6.65 -1.37
N LEU A 269 11.03 5.64 -2.25
CA LEU A 269 10.88 4.25 -1.83
C LEU A 269 12.10 3.77 -1.05
N ARG A 270 13.31 4.10 -1.51
CA ARG A 270 14.55 3.81 -0.78
C ARG A 270 14.52 4.43 0.62
N ASP A 271 14.25 5.73 0.72
CA ASP A 271 14.26 6.46 1.99
C ASP A 271 13.21 5.87 2.96
N HIS A 272 12.03 5.50 2.42
CA HIS A 272 10.98 4.83 3.18
C HIS A 272 11.45 3.47 3.74
N LEU A 273 12.11 2.65 2.91
CA LEU A 273 12.62 1.33 3.31
C LEU A 273 13.81 1.42 4.28
N GLN A 274 14.60 2.49 4.23
CA GLN A 274 15.67 2.76 5.19
C GLN A 274 15.09 3.15 6.56
N ALA A 275 14.05 3.99 6.57
CA ALA A 275 13.39 4.44 7.80
C ALA A 275 12.54 3.33 8.46
N ARG A 276 12.13 2.30 7.71
CA ARG A 276 11.18 1.28 8.14
C ARG A 276 11.71 -0.14 7.89
N GLN A 277 12.72 -0.52 8.65
CA GLN A 277 13.40 -1.83 8.52
C GLN A 277 12.50 -3.02 8.89
N GLU A 278 11.44 -2.77 9.67
CA GLU A 278 10.48 -3.79 10.12
C GLU A 278 9.48 -4.23 9.03
N LEU A 279 9.41 -3.53 7.89
CA LEU A 279 8.50 -3.88 6.81
C LEU A 279 8.93 -5.16 6.10
N SER A 280 7.98 -6.05 5.83
CA SER A 280 8.20 -7.19 4.94
C SER A 280 8.40 -6.73 3.50
N LEU A 281 9.40 -7.28 2.82
CA LEU A 281 9.66 -7.00 1.41
C LEU A 281 8.51 -7.47 0.51
N GLY A 282 7.92 -8.63 0.82
CA GLY A 282 6.75 -9.15 0.11
C GLY A 282 5.53 -8.22 0.23
N ASP A 283 5.29 -7.66 1.43
CA ASP A 283 4.17 -6.71 1.64
C ASP A 283 4.40 -5.41 0.86
N VAL A 284 5.65 -4.96 0.76
CA VAL A 284 6.03 -3.78 -0.04
C VAL A 284 5.82 -4.05 -1.52
N ALA A 285 6.32 -5.17 -2.04
CA ALA A 285 6.15 -5.57 -3.44
C ALA A 285 4.66 -5.70 -3.80
N PHE A 286 3.89 -6.40 -2.96
CA PHE A 286 2.44 -6.54 -3.10
C PHE A 286 1.73 -5.19 -3.10
N SER A 287 2.06 -4.30 -2.16
CA SER A 287 1.45 -2.98 -2.06
C SER A 287 1.75 -2.12 -3.28
N LEU A 288 2.99 -2.15 -3.79
CA LEU A 288 3.38 -1.43 -4.99
C LEU A 288 2.61 -1.93 -6.23
N ALA A 289 2.42 -3.24 -6.35
CA ALA A 289 1.74 -3.85 -7.49
C ALA A 289 0.22 -3.64 -7.48
N THR A 290 -0.42 -3.59 -6.31
CA THR A 290 -1.88 -3.64 -6.18
C THR A 290 -2.54 -2.34 -5.73
N THR A 291 -1.80 -1.44 -5.06
CA THR A 291 -2.38 -0.23 -4.43
C THR A 291 -1.89 1.07 -5.07
N ARG A 292 -1.15 0.99 -6.18
CA ARG A 292 -0.64 2.14 -6.92
C ARG A 292 -1.15 2.11 -8.35
N SER A 293 -1.48 3.29 -8.87
CA SER A 293 -1.89 3.42 -10.27
C SER A 293 -0.69 3.15 -11.19
N PRO A 294 -0.82 2.26 -12.18
CA PRO A 294 0.22 2.06 -13.19
C PRO A 294 0.30 3.29 -14.09
N MET A 295 1.51 3.83 -14.28
CA MET A 295 1.77 5.00 -15.12
C MET A 295 2.72 4.66 -16.29
N GLU A 296 2.99 5.64 -17.15
CA GLU A 296 3.75 5.44 -18.40
C GLU A 296 5.21 5.04 -18.16
N HIS A 297 5.93 5.76 -17.32
CA HIS A 297 7.33 5.46 -17.03
C HIS A 297 7.40 4.44 -15.91
N ARG A 298 8.04 3.29 -16.16
CA ARG A 298 8.04 2.14 -15.25
C ARG A 298 9.46 1.66 -14.96
N LEU A 299 9.65 1.23 -13.72
CA LEU A 299 10.80 0.50 -13.23
C LEU A 299 10.28 -0.78 -12.58
N ALA A 300 10.82 -1.91 -12.98
CA ALA A 300 10.64 -3.19 -12.31
C ALA A 300 12.00 -3.68 -11.81
N VAL A 301 12.08 -4.12 -10.55
CA VAL A 301 13.30 -4.63 -9.93
C VAL A 301 13.00 -5.98 -9.31
N ALA A 302 13.68 -7.03 -9.76
CA ALA A 302 13.69 -8.32 -9.05
C ALA A 302 14.83 -8.28 -8.03
N ALA A 303 14.50 -8.38 -6.74
CA ALA A 303 15.50 -8.31 -5.68
C ALA A 303 15.33 -9.47 -4.67
N PRO A 304 16.41 -10.24 -4.39
CA PRO A 304 16.39 -11.34 -3.43
C PRO A 304 16.52 -10.88 -1.98
N SER A 305 16.94 -9.63 -1.76
CA SER A 305 17.17 -9.10 -0.43
C SER A 305 16.95 -7.59 -0.38
N ARG A 306 16.91 -7.06 0.85
CA ARG A 306 16.74 -5.63 1.10
C ARG A 306 17.93 -4.84 0.59
N GLU A 307 19.13 -5.38 0.75
CA GLU A 307 20.39 -4.77 0.34
C GLU A 307 20.45 -4.67 -1.19
N ALA A 308 20.08 -5.74 -1.90
CA ALA A 308 19.98 -5.74 -3.35
C ALA A 308 18.94 -4.72 -3.85
N LEU A 309 17.78 -4.64 -3.19
CA LEU A 309 16.75 -3.66 -3.52
C LEU A 309 17.23 -2.22 -3.29
N GLN A 310 17.90 -1.95 -2.16
CA GLN A 310 18.43 -0.61 -1.84
C GLN A 310 19.46 -0.17 -2.89
N ALA A 311 20.41 -1.03 -3.23
CA ALA A 311 21.40 -0.75 -4.27
C ALA A 311 20.75 -0.46 -5.63
N ALA A 312 19.72 -1.24 -6.00
CA ALA A 312 18.97 -1.01 -7.23
C ALA A 312 18.20 0.32 -7.21
N LEU A 313 17.58 0.69 -6.09
CA LEU A 313 16.87 1.96 -5.94
C LEU A 313 17.82 3.15 -5.92
N ASP A 314 19.03 3.02 -5.37
CA ASP A 314 20.07 4.05 -5.41
C ASP A 314 20.52 4.36 -6.84
N ALA A 315 20.77 3.33 -7.64
CA ALA A 315 21.08 3.49 -9.06
C ALA A 315 19.89 4.09 -9.83
N ALA A 316 18.68 3.58 -9.59
CA ALA A 316 17.47 4.08 -10.24
C ALA A 316 17.15 5.54 -9.89
N ALA A 317 17.43 5.98 -8.67
CA ALA A 317 17.29 7.38 -8.27
C ALA A 317 18.22 8.33 -9.05
N GLN A 318 19.31 7.80 -9.61
CA GLN A 318 20.25 8.52 -10.47
C GLN A 318 19.94 8.36 -11.96
N GLY A 319 18.77 7.82 -12.31
CA GLY A 319 18.36 7.60 -13.69
C GLY A 319 18.96 6.36 -14.35
N GLN A 320 19.69 5.53 -13.60
CA GLN A 320 20.36 4.34 -14.12
C GLN A 320 19.42 3.11 -14.11
N THR A 321 19.76 2.10 -14.90
CA THR A 321 19.07 0.80 -14.88
C THR A 321 20.03 -0.24 -14.30
N PRO A 322 19.85 -0.66 -13.03
CA PRO A 322 20.74 -1.63 -12.40
C PRO A 322 20.54 -3.05 -12.96
N PRO A 323 21.50 -3.97 -12.76
CA PRO A 323 21.33 -5.39 -13.08
C PRO A 323 20.07 -5.97 -12.42
N GLY A 324 19.34 -6.82 -13.13
CA GLY A 324 18.07 -7.39 -12.62
C GLY A 324 16.88 -6.42 -12.59
N ALA A 325 17.05 -5.19 -13.10
CA ALA A 325 15.97 -4.24 -13.28
C ALA A 325 15.66 -3.97 -14.75
N VAL A 326 14.40 -3.68 -15.01
CA VAL A 326 13.91 -3.24 -16.32
C VAL A 326 13.31 -1.86 -16.16
N ARG A 327 13.81 -0.91 -16.95
CA ARG A 327 13.25 0.43 -17.09
C ARG A 327 12.63 0.55 -18.47
N GLY A 328 11.40 1.06 -18.54
CA GLY A 328 10.68 1.18 -19.80
C GLY A 328 9.60 2.24 -19.77
N ARG A 329 9.06 2.53 -20.95
CA ARG A 329 7.87 3.36 -21.12
C ARG A 329 6.76 2.52 -21.73
N ALA A 330 5.63 2.43 -21.04
CA ALA A 330 4.44 1.78 -21.58
C ALA A 330 3.90 2.58 -22.77
N SER A 331 3.57 1.87 -23.86
CA SER A 331 2.85 2.42 -25.01
C SER A 331 1.45 2.89 -24.57
N THR A 332 0.98 3.99 -25.16
CA THR A 332 -0.39 4.50 -24.94
C THR A 332 -1.46 3.69 -25.70
N GLY A 333 -1.06 2.72 -26.53
CA GLY A 333 -1.95 1.89 -27.34
C GLY A 333 -2.07 0.45 -26.83
N GLY A 334 -2.99 0.23 -25.90
CA GLY A 334 -3.44 -1.11 -25.47
C GLY A 334 -2.39 -2.04 -24.85
N VAL A 335 -2.83 -3.21 -24.41
CA VAL A 335 -1.91 -4.32 -24.07
C VAL A 335 -1.36 -4.85 -25.40
N PRO A 336 -0.03 -4.95 -25.58
CA PRO A 336 0.54 -5.49 -26.82
C PRO A 336 0.12 -6.94 -27.00
N LYS A 337 -0.03 -7.37 -28.25
CA LYS A 337 -0.25 -8.79 -28.55
C LYS A 337 0.98 -9.60 -28.12
N VAL A 338 0.76 -10.71 -27.44
CA VAL A 338 1.79 -11.59 -26.91
C VAL A 338 1.90 -12.84 -27.77
N VAL A 339 3.12 -13.21 -28.15
CA VAL A 339 3.39 -14.48 -28.84
C VAL A 339 4.28 -15.34 -27.95
N PHE A 340 3.84 -16.56 -27.65
CA PHE A 340 4.72 -17.54 -27.01
C PHE A 340 5.50 -18.30 -28.10
N VAL A 341 6.82 -18.28 -27.98
CA VAL A 341 7.73 -18.92 -28.93
C VAL A 341 8.35 -20.15 -28.28
N PHE A 342 8.21 -21.29 -28.94
CA PHE A 342 8.64 -22.60 -28.47
C PHE A 342 9.84 -23.06 -29.29
N PRO A 343 11.08 -22.92 -28.79
CA PRO A 343 12.27 -23.28 -29.54
C PRO A 343 12.38 -24.80 -29.75
N GLY A 344 13.28 -25.17 -30.67
CA GLY A 344 13.64 -26.57 -30.90
C GLY A 344 14.62 -27.11 -29.87
N GLN A 345 15.37 -28.14 -30.27
CA GLN A 345 16.46 -28.67 -29.47
C GLN A 345 17.67 -27.71 -29.49
N GLY A 346 18.41 -27.64 -28.38
CA GLY A 346 19.61 -26.79 -28.24
C GLY A 346 19.62 -25.92 -26.99
N SER A 347 18.46 -25.73 -26.34
CA SER A 347 18.33 -24.91 -25.13
C SER A 347 18.47 -25.67 -23.82
N GLN A 348 18.79 -26.97 -23.86
CA GLN A 348 18.95 -27.80 -22.67
C GLN A 348 20.25 -27.51 -21.91
N TRP A 349 20.21 -27.61 -20.59
CA TRP A 349 21.37 -27.54 -19.70
C TRP A 349 21.10 -28.34 -18.42
N ALA A 350 22.15 -28.80 -17.74
CA ALA A 350 22.04 -29.60 -16.52
C ALA A 350 21.46 -28.77 -15.37
N GLY A 351 20.44 -29.28 -14.68
CA GLY A 351 19.78 -28.58 -13.57
C GLY A 351 18.64 -27.63 -13.99
N MET A 352 18.30 -27.56 -15.27
CA MET A 352 17.22 -26.69 -15.75
C MET A 352 15.88 -26.99 -15.07
N GLY A 353 15.21 -25.94 -14.58
CA GLY A 353 13.89 -26.03 -13.98
C GLY A 353 13.83 -26.58 -12.54
N GLN A 354 14.96 -26.96 -11.92
CA GLN A 354 14.96 -27.49 -10.54
C GLN A 354 14.49 -26.47 -9.49
N GLU A 355 14.96 -25.22 -9.58
CA GLU A 355 14.55 -24.15 -8.66
C GLU A 355 13.06 -23.84 -8.79
N LEU A 356 12.56 -23.69 -10.02
CA LEU A 356 11.13 -23.52 -10.28
C LEU A 356 10.31 -24.72 -9.81
N LEU A 357 10.83 -25.94 -9.97
CA LEU A 357 10.20 -27.13 -9.44
C LEU A 357 10.10 -27.05 -7.92
N ALA A 358 11.09 -26.50 -7.22
CA ALA A 358 11.11 -26.38 -5.76
C ALA A 358 10.25 -25.22 -5.23
N GLU A 359 10.09 -24.14 -5.97
CA GLU A 359 9.48 -22.90 -5.46
C GLU A 359 8.11 -22.57 -6.05
N GLU A 360 7.81 -22.99 -7.28
CA GLU A 360 6.61 -22.58 -8.01
C GLU A 360 5.58 -23.71 -8.14
N PRO A 361 4.47 -23.67 -7.36
CA PRO A 361 3.49 -24.76 -7.35
C PRO A 361 2.85 -25.05 -8.71
N VAL A 362 2.55 -24.01 -9.50
CA VAL A 362 1.95 -24.15 -10.84
C VAL A 362 2.91 -24.85 -11.79
N PHE A 363 4.19 -24.47 -11.76
CA PHE A 363 5.22 -25.11 -12.57
C PHE A 363 5.38 -26.58 -12.17
N ARG A 364 5.46 -26.86 -10.86
CA ARG A 364 5.57 -28.22 -10.32
C ARG A 364 4.38 -29.10 -10.74
N GLU A 365 3.16 -28.58 -10.66
CA GLU A 365 1.96 -29.33 -11.02
C GLU A 365 1.97 -29.70 -12.52
N ALA A 366 2.25 -28.73 -13.39
CA ALA A 366 2.32 -28.94 -14.83
C ALA A 366 3.44 -29.93 -15.20
N LEU A 367 4.64 -29.79 -14.62
CA LEU A 367 5.77 -30.68 -14.88
C LEU A 367 5.49 -32.10 -14.37
N SER A 368 4.83 -32.23 -13.22
CA SER A 368 4.42 -33.54 -12.68
C SER A 368 3.34 -34.22 -13.53
N ALA A 369 2.47 -33.46 -14.19
CA ALA A 369 1.52 -34.01 -15.15
C ALA A 369 2.24 -34.55 -16.40
N CYS A 370 3.21 -33.79 -16.93
CA CYS A 370 4.07 -34.25 -18.02
C CYS A 370 4.86 -35.52 -17.62
N ASP A 371 5.43 -35.57 -16.42
CA ASP A 371 6.17 -36.73 -15.92
C ASP A 371 5.31 -38.00 -15.91
N ARG A 372 4.08 -37.94 -15.37
CA ARG A 372 3.15 -39.09 -15.39
C ARG A 372 2.82 -39.55 -16.81
N ALA A 373 2.57 -38.61 -17.72
CA ALA A 373 2.26 -38.93 -19.12
C ALA A 373 3.47 -39.55 -19.84
N ILE A 374 4.67 -39.01 -19.64
CA ILE A 374 5.92 -39.53 -20.21
C ILE A 374 6.24 -40.90 -19.63
N GLN A 375 6.03 -41.11 -18.32
CA GLN A 375 6.23 -42.40 -17.69
C GLN A 375 5.31 -43.47 -18.30
N ALA A 376 4.05 -43.13 -18.57
CA ALA A 376 3.09 -44.03 -19.20
C ALA A 376 3.45 -44.38 -20.66
N GLU A 377 3.93 -43.42 -21.45
CA GLU A 377 4.24 -43.62 -22.88
C GLU A 377 5.67 -44.16 -23.13
N ALA A 378 6.65 -43.71 -22.37
CA ALA A 378 8.07 -43.94 -22.63
C ALA A 378 8.78 -44.81 -21.58
N GLY A 379 8.19 -45.01 -20.40
CA GLY A 379 8.69 -45.92 -19.36
C GLY A 379 9.82 -45.38 -18.48
N TRP A 380 10.02 -44.06 -18.43
CA TRP A 380 11.03 -43.40 -17.59
C TRP A 380 10.45 -42.12 -16.96
N SER A 381 11.06 -41.65 -15.87
CA SER A 381 10.61 -40.44 -15.15
C SER A 381 11.40 -39.21 -15.57
N LEU A 382 10.68 -38.20 -16.04
CA LEU A 382 11.16 -36.85 -16.29
C LEU A 382 11.73 -36.22 -15.01
N LEU A 383 11.04 -36.35 -13.88
CA LEU A 383 11.47 -35.74 -12.62
C LEU A 383 12.76 -36.39 -12.09
N ALA A 384 12.89 -37.72 -12.23
CA ALA A 384 14.13 -38.42 -11.88
C ALA A 384 15.30 -37.98 -12.77
N GLU A 385 15.08 -37.79 -14.08
CA GLU A 385 16.09 -37.30 -15.00
C GLU A 385 16.52 -35.86 -14.68
N LEU A 386 15.57 -34.98 -14.38
CA LEU A 386 15.89 -33.61 -13.98
C LEU A 386 16.65 -33.54 -12.65
N ALA A 387 16.45 -34.51 -11.76
CA ALA A 387 17.16 -34.61 -10.48
C ALA A 387 18.51 -35.34 -10.56
N ALA A 388 18.84 -35.94 -11.72
CA ALA A 388 20.06 -36.71 -11.89
C ALA A 388 21.30 -35.79 -11.86
N GLU A 389 22.40 -36.31 -11.32
CA GLU A 389 23.71 -35.65 -11.43
C GLU A 389 24.16 -35.64 -12.89
N GLU A 390 24.89 -34.59 -13.29
CA GLU A 390 25.35 -34.40 -14.67
C GLU A 390 26.08 -35.62 -15.25
N ALA A 391 26.90 -36.28 -14.43
CA ALA A 391 27.63 -37.50 -14.83
C ALA A 391 26.73 -38.70 -15.18
N THR A 392 25.50 -38.70 -14.68
CA THR A 392 24.51 -39.78 -14.86
C THR A 392 23.32 -39.38 -15.74
N SER A 393 23.21 -38.10 -16.07
CA SER A 393 22.13 -37.57 -16.88
C SER A 393 22.17 -38.12 -18.30
N GLN A 394 20.99 -38.43 -18.83
CA GLN A 394 20.77 -38.88 -20.20
C GLN A 394 20.28 -37.75 -21.10
N LEU A 395 20.35 -36.48 -20.67
CA LEU A 395 19.95 -35.30 -21.45
C LEU A 395 20.67 -35.17 -22.80
N GLY A 396 21.81 -35.82 -23.01
CA GLY A 396 22.46 -35.90 -24.33
C GLY A 396 21.73 -36.78 -25.34
N ARG A 397 20.86 -37.69 -24.89
CA ARG A 397 20.11 -38.59 -25.78
C ARG A 397 18.88 -37.91 -26.35
N ILE A 398 18.70 -37.99 -27.66
CA ILE A 398 17.59 -37.34 -28.38
C ILE A 398 16.21 -37.78 -27.89
N ASP A 399 16.07 -39.06 -27.51
CA ASP A 399 14.82 -39.65 -27.02
C ASP A 399 14.47 -39.23 -25.58
N VAL A 400 15.41 -38.60 -24.88
CA VAL A 400 15.23 -38.01 -23.55
C VAL A 400 15.05 -36.50 -23.67
N VAL A 401 15.97 -35.80 -24.32
CA VAL A 401 16.02 -34.32 -24.35
C VAL A 401 14.76 -33.69 -24.93
N GLN A 402 14.15 -34.28 -25.97
CA GLN A 402 12.97 -33.70 -26.61
C GLN A 402 11.73 -33.75 -25.72
N PRO A 403 11.36 -34.89 -25.11
CA PRO A 403 10.33 -34.92 -24.06
C PRO A 403 10.61 -33.97 -22.89
N VAL A 404 11.86 -33.84 -22.43
CA VAL A 404 12.21 -32.91 -21.35
C VAL A 404 11.93 -31.46 -21.75
N LEU A 405 12.42 -31.02 -22.92
CA LEU A 405 12.22 -29.65 -23.41
C LEU A 405 10.75 -29.33 -23.68
N PHE A 406 9.98 -30.31 -24.19
CA PHE A 406 8.53 -30.20 -24.31
C PHE A 406 7.89 -29.95 -22.94
N ALA A 407 8.18 -30.79 -21.94
CA ALA A 407 7.58 -30.67 -20.61
C ALA A 407 7.92 -29.34 -19.93
N LEU A 408 9.17 -28.88 -20.03
CA LEU A 408 9.58 -27.57 -19.53
C LEU A 408 8.84 -26.43 -20.22
N SER A 409 8.67 -26.50 -21.54
CA SER A 409 7.93 -25.51 -22.30
C SER A 409 6.47 -25.42 -21.86
N VAL A 410 5.82 -26.56 -21.62
CA VAL A 410 4.45 -26.63 -21.10
C VAL A 410 4.37 -26.04 -19.69
N ALA A 411 5.28 -26.42 -18.80
CA ALA A 411 5.31 -25.94 -17.42
C ALA A 411 5.60 -24.43 -17.31
N LEU A 412 6.55 -23.90 -18.10
CA LEU A 412 6.81 -22.46 -18.18
C LEU A 412 5.61 -21.70 -18.74
N SER A 413 4.92 -22.25 -19.74
CA SER A 413 3.71 -21.64 -20.29
C SER A 413 2.59 -21.57 -19.26
N ALA A 414 2.41 -22.62 -18.46
CA ALA A 414 1.46 -22.63 -17.35
C ALA A 414 1.80 -21.55 -16.31
N LEU A 415 3.08 -21.41 -15.96
CA LEU A 415 3.56 -20.39 -15.02
C LEU A 415 3.27 -18.97 -15.52
N TRP A 416 3.65 -18.64 -16.77
CA TRP A 416 3.35 -17.33 -17.37
C TRP A 416 1.85 -17.02 -17.38
N ARG A 417 1.01 -17.99 -17.72
CA ARG A 417 -0.45 -17.84 -17.72
C ARG A 417 -1.00 -17.63 -16.32
N SER A 418 -0.40 -18.22 -15.29
CA SER A 418 -0.79 -18.01 -13.89
C SER A 418 -0.55 -16.57 -13.40
N TRP A 419 0.43 -15.88 -13.98
CA TRP A 419 0.68 -14.45 -13.75
C TRP A 419 -0.18 -13.53 -14.63
N GLY A 420 -1.12 -14.10 -15.40
CA GLY A 420 -2.03 -13.36 -16.26
C GLY A 420 -1.51 -13.07 -17.67
N VAL A 421 -0.33 -13.57 -18.06
CA VAL A 421 0.20 -13.41 -19.42
C VAL A 421 -0.39 -14.50 -20.31
N GLN A 422 -1.37 -14.11 -21.14
CA GLN A 422 -2.00 -15.01 -22.11
C GLN A 422 -1.39 -14.78 -23.51
N PRO A 423 -1.05 -15.84 -24.26
CA PRO A 423 -0.61 -15.70 -25.63
C PRO A 423 -1.80 -15.42 -26.58
N ASP A 424 -1.65 -14.44 -27.47
CA ASP A 424 -2.55 -14.22 -28.61
C ASP A 424 -2.21 -15.14 -29.78
N ALA A 425 -0.96 -15.59 -29.87
CA ALA A 425 -0.50 -16.58 -30.82
C ALA A 425 0.62 -17.43 -30.21
N VAL A 426 0.85 -18.60 -30.81
CA VAL A 426 1.97 -19.46 -30.48
C VAL A 426 2.73 -19.80 -31.76
N VAL A 427 4.04 -19.94 -31.66
CA VAL A 427 4.91 -20.40 -32.76
C VAL A 427 5.90 -21.39 -32.21
N GLY A 428 6.05 -22.53 -32.88
CA GLY A 428 7.04 -23.54 -32.54
C GLY A 428 8.09 -23.73 -33.62
N HIS A 429 9.31 -24.08 -33.23
CA HIS A 429 10.37 -24.44 -34.16
C HIS A 429 10.59 -25.97 -34.13
N SER A 430 10.26 -26.66 -35.22
CA SER A 430 10.41 -28.12 -35.35
C SER A 430 9.69 -28.85 -34.20
N MET A 431 10.41 -29.52 -33.30
CA MET A 431 9.81 -30.19 -32.14
C MET A 431 8.99 -29.26 -31.24
N GLY A 432 9.34 -27.96 -31.19
CA GLY A 432 8.65 -26.95 -30.39
C GLY A 432 7.19 -26.75 -30.83
N GLU A 433 6.83 -27.12 -32.05
CA GLU A 433 5.44 -27.07 -32.52
C GLU A 433 4.52 -27.99 -31.72
N VAL A 434 5.05 -29.08 -31.16
CA VAL A 434 4.26 -29.98 -30.29
C VAL A 434 3.84 -29.27 -29.00
N ALA A 435 4.76 -28.52 -28.38
CA ALA A 435 4.46 -27.69 -27.20
C ALA A 435 3.50 -26.55 -27.55
N ALA A 436 3.74 -25.87 -28.68
CA ALA A 436 2.86 -24.81 -29.17
C ALA A 436 1.43 -25.32 -29.40
N ALA A 437 1.26 -26.46 -30.09
CA ALA A 437 -0.04 -27.05 -30.37
C ALA A 437 -0.76 -27.48 -29.09
N HIS A 438 -0.05 -28.02 -28.09
CA HIS A 438 -0.63 -28.30 -26.78
C HIS A 438 -1.09 -27.01 -26.07
N VAL A 439 -0.23 -25.99 -26.01
CA VAL A 439 -0.53 -24.72 -25.32
C VAL A 439 -1.68 -23.96 -25.99
N ALA A 440 -1.83 -24.07 -27.32
CA ALA A 440 -2.97 -23.55 -28.06
C ALA A 440 -4.26 -24.37 -27.89
N GLY A 441 -4.20 -25.53 -27.23
CA GLY A 441 -5.33 -26.45 -27.04
C GLY A 441 -5.68 -27.31 -28.26
N ALA A 442 -4.83 -27.34 -29.29
CA ALA A 442 -5.02 -28.20 -30.46
C ALA A 442 -4.66 -29.67 -30.17
N LEU A 443 -3.82 -29.93 -29.17
CA LEU A 443 -3.47 -31.27 -28.70
C LEU A 443 -3.74 -31.43 -27.21
N SER A 444 -4.31 -32.57 -26.83
CA SER A 444 -4.32 -33.02 -25.43
C SER A 444 -2.88 -33.21 -24.92
N LEU A 445 -2.68 -33.24 -23.59
CA LEU A 445 -1.35 -33.50 -23.04
C LEU A 445 -0.86 -34.89 -23.45
N GLU A 446 -1.75 -35.87 -23.40
CA GLU A 446 -1.49 -37.27 -23.74
C GLU A 446 -1.07 -37.42 -25.21
N ASP A 447 -1.78 -36.77 -26.14
CA ASP A 447 -1.44 -36.82 -27.57
C ASP A 447 -0.11 -36.11 -27.85
N ALA A 448 0.11 -34.95 -27.23
CA ALA A 448 1.36 -34.20 -27.39
C ALA A 448 2.56 -35.01 -26.85
N VAL A 449 2.40 -35.68 -25.71
CA VAL A 449 3.42 -36.58 -25.14
C VAL A 449 3.66 -37.78 -26.04
N ALA A 450 2.60 -38.41 -26.57
CA ALA A 450 2.73 -39.51 -27.51
C ALA A 450 3.53 -39.09 -28.77
N ILE A 451 3.22 -37.92 -29.33
CA ILE A 451 3.93 -37.39 -30.49
C ILE A 451 5.41 -37.16 -30.16
N ILE A 452 5.73 -36.42 -29.09
CA ILE A 452 7.12 -36.06 -28.80
C ILE A 452 7.97 -37.28 -28.44
N CYS A 453 7.43 -38.22 -27.65
CA CYS A 453 8.13 -39.44 -27.25
C CYS A 453 8.35 -40.40 -28.43
N ARG A 454 7.34 -40.59 -29.30
CA ARG A 454 7.48 -41.49 -30.46
C ARG A 454 8.40 -40.89 -31.52
N ARG A 455 8.25 -39.59 -31.81
CA ARG A 455 9.13 -38.86 -32.74
C ARG A 455 10.59 -38.96 -32.30
N SER A 456 10.89 -38.67 -31.04
CA SER A 456 12.25 -38.68 -30.52
C SER A 456 12.87 -40.09 -30.52
N ARG A 457 12.08 -41.12 -30.20
CA ARG A 457 12.48 -42.54 -30.27
C ARG A 457 12.73 -43.02 -31.71
N LEU A 458 12.01 -42.49 -32.70
CA LEU A 458 12.28 -42.73 -34.12
C LEU A 458 13.59 -42.07 -34.57
N LEU A 459 13.81 -40.81 -34.20
CA LEU A 459 15.05 -40.08 -34.52
C LEU A 459 16.29 -40.73 -33.92
N ARG A 460 16.14 -41.41 -32.76
CA ARG A 460 17.24 -42.20 -32.18
C ARG A 460 17.75 -43.30 -33.12
N ARG A 461 16.90 -43.88 -33.97
CA ARG A 461 17.29 -44.98 -34.88
C ARG A 461 18.25 -44.54 -35.99
N ILE A 462 18.24 -43.25 -36.32
CA ILE A 462 19.07 -42.64 -37.37
C ILE A 462 20.17 -41.75 -36.79
N SER A 463 20.35 -41.75 -35.46
CA SER A 463 21.40 -40.97 -34.81
C SER A 463 22.78 -41.47 -35.26
N GLY A 464 23.65 -40.55 -35.68
CA GLY A 464 24.95 -40.86 -36.27
C GLY A 464 24.94 -41.12 -37.79
N GLN A 465 23.78 -41.04 -38.45
CA GLN A 465 23.66 -41.18 -39.92
C GLN A 465 23.57 -39.84 -40.66
N GLY A 466 23.59 -38.72 -39.95
CA GLY A 466 23.53 -37.39 -40.52
C GLY A 466 23.93 -36.31 -39.51
N GLU A 467 24.32 -35.16 -40.04
CA GLU A 467 24.72 -33.99 -39.27
C GLU A 467 23.86 -32.78 -39.66
N MET A 468 23.82 -31.79 -38.78
CA MET A 468 23.16 -30.51 -39.03
C MET A 468 24.15 -29.39 -38.72
N ALA A 469 24.19 -28.37 -39.57
CA ALA A 469 25.03 -27.19 -39.39
C ALA A 469 24.17 -25.92 -39.42
N VAL A 470 24.59 -24.91 -38.66
CA VAL A 470 24.08 -23.54 -38.78
C VAL A 470 25.00 -22.79 -39.73
N VAL A 471 24.44 -22.16 -40.76
CA VAL A 471 25.19 -21.41 -41.78
C VAL A 471 24.75 -19.95 -41.78
N GLU A 472 25.71 -19.03 -41.93
CA GLU A 472 25.46 -17.59 -42.06
C GLU A 472 25.19 -17.22 -43.52
N LEU A 473 24.23 -17.91 -44.14
CA LEU A 473 23.82 -17.71 -45.54
C LEU A 473 22.32 -17.40 -45.61
N SER A 474 21.92 -16.58 -46.58
CA SER A 474 20.51 -16.49 -46.95
C SER A 474 20.03 -17.80 -47.59
N LEU A 475 18.71 -18.04 -47.62
CA LEU A 475 18.15 -19.25 -48.23
C LEU A 475 18.62 -19.45 -49.70
N PRO A 476 18.61 -18.44 -50.59
CA PRO A 476 19.10 -18.62 -51.96
C PRO A 476 20.59 -18.97 -52.05
N GLU A 477 21.42 -18.42 -51.15
CA GLU A 477 22.86 -18.73 -51.11
C GLU A 477 23.11 -20.15 -50.60
N ALA A 478 22.38 -20.59 -49.57
CA ALA A 478 22.44 -21.95 -49.05
C ALA A 478 22.00 -22.97 -50.10
N GLU A 479 20.88 -22.73 -50.80
CA GLU A 479 20.41 -23.57 -51.91
C GLU A 479 21.45 -23.64 -53.03
N ALA A 480 22.09 -22.51 -53.36
CA ALA A 480 23.14 -22.49 -54.37
C ALA A 480 24.37 -23.30 -53.94
N ALA A 481 24.76 -23.25 -52.67
CA ALA A 481 25.89 -23.99 -52.11
C ALA A 481 25.62 -25.50 -52.00
N LEU A 482 24.37 -25.90 -51.80
CA LEU A 482 23.96 -27.31 -51.68
C LEU A 482 23.74 -28.00 -53.04
N ARG A 483 23.70 -27.25 -54.15
CA ARG A 483 23.53 -27.84 -55.48
C ARG A 483 24.61 -28.86 -55.80
N GLY A 484 24.20 -30.09 -56.15
CA GLY A 484 25.08 -31.22 -56.42
C GLY A 484 25.47 -32.06 -55.20
N TYR A 485 25.00 -31.69 -54.00
CA TYR A 485 25.21 -32.41 -52.74
C TYR A 485 23.91 -32.91 -52.10
N GLU A 486 22.78 -32.86 -52.83
CA GLU A 486 21.43 -33.10 -52.29
C GLU A 486 21.28 -34.49 -51.65
N ASP A 487 22.04 -35.48 -52.14
CA ASP A 487 22.02 -36.87 -51.65
C ASP A 487 23.32 -37.29 -50.93
N ARG A 488 24.18 -36.33 -50.55
CA ARG A 488 25.48 -36.63 -49.92
C ARG A 488 25.59 -35.99 -48.53
N PRO A 489 25.91 -36.75 -47.47
CA PRO A 489 26.34 -36.11 -46.22
C PRO A 489 27.59 -35.28 -46.51
N TRP A 490 27.60 -34.03 -46.05
CA TRP A 490 28.74 -33.13 -46.17
C TRP A 490 29.98 -33.82 -45.53
N PRO A 491 31.14 -33.86 -46.20
CA PRO A 491 32.33 -34.52 -45.67
C PRO A 491 32.92 -33.81 -44.44
#